data_AF-A0A2K8KBX5-F1
#
_entry.id   AF-A0A2K8KBX5-F1
#
_cell.length_a   1.000
_cell.length_b   1.000
_cell.length_c   1.000
_cell.angle_alpha   90.00
_cell.angle_beta   90.00
_cell.angle_gamma   90.00
#
_symmetry.space_group_name_H-M   'P 1'
#
loop_
_entity.id
_entity.type
_entity.pdbx_description
1 polymer ?
#
loop_
_entity_poly.entity_id
_entity_poly.type
_entity_poly.pdbx_seq_one_letter_code
_entity_poly.pdbx_strand_id
1 'polypeptide(L)' 'MFRFLFGNKASAAQMKRETQRETIERAQKEINEILATLTPKARITIYPEEGTFAIELPEQMPDEAKALPAPTTETAG' A
#
# COMPACT_ATOMS: atom_id res chain seq x y z
N MET A 1 40.05 -7.77 7.66
CA MET A 1 39.10 -8.88 7.44
C MET A 1 37.66 -8.33 7.32
N PHE A 2 37.20 -7.93 6.14
CA PHE A 2 35.82 -7.44 5.91
C PHE A 2 35.18 -7.94 4.60
N ARG A 3 35.79 -8.93 3.93
CA ARG A 3 35.29 -9.43 2.62
C ARG A 3 33.94 -10.16 2.71
N PHE A 4 33.46 -10.47 3.92
CA PHE A 4 32.16 -11.09 4.17
C PHE A 4 30.98 -10.10 4.16
N LEU A 5 31.21 -8.79 4.38
CA LEU A 5 30.14 -7.77 4.28
C LEU A 5 29.66 -7.54 2.83
N PHE A 6 30.46 -7.95 1.85
CA PHE A 6 30.15 -7.81 0.42
C PHE A 6 29.83 -9.15 -0.24
N GLY A 7 29.80 -10.24 0.54
CA GLY A 7 29.30 -11.52 0.08
C GLY A 7 27.81 -11.38 -0.23
N ASN A 8 27.44 -11.57 -1.49
CA ASN A 8 26.07 -11.68 -1.97
C ASN A 8 25.30 -10.39 -2.35
N LYS A 9 25.97 -9.26 -2.57
CA LYS A 9 25.31 -8.12 -3.27
C LYS A 9 25.04 -8.37 -4.76
N ALA A 10 25.52 -9.49 -5.32
CA ALA A 10 25.28 -9.88 -6.71
C ALA A 10 23.93 -10.60 -6.92
N SER A 11 23.25 -11.02 -5.84
CA SER A 11 21.91 -11.60 -5.90
C SER A 11 20.83 -10.65 -5.35
N ALA A 12 21.12 -9.34 -5.29
CA ALA A 12 20.04 -8.38 -5.13
C ALA A 12 19.14 -8.55 -6.36
N ALA A 13 17.98 -9.19 -6.17
CA ALA A 13 17.01 -9.42 -7.22
C ALA A 13 16.90 -8.13 -8.03
N GLN A 14 17.27 -8.19 -9.29
CA GLN A 14 17.24 -7.04 -10.18
C GLN A 14 15.77 -6.65 -10.27
N MET A 15 15.35 -5.69 -9.43
CA MET A 15 13.99 -5.20 -9.45
C MET A 15 13.77 -4.73 -10.88
N LYS A 16 12.94 -5.46 -11.62
CA LYS A 16 12.57 -5.11 -12.98
C LYS A 16 12.01 -3.69 -12.87
N ARG A 17 12.71 -2.72 -13.44
CA ARG A 17 12.23 -1.34 -13.45
C ARG A 17 10.93 -1.35 -14.24
N GLU A 18 9.82 -1.15 -13.55
CA GLU A 18 8.52 -1.05 -14.17
C GLU A 18 8.50 0.19 -15.07
N THR A 19 7.89 0.05 -16.24
CA THR A 19 7.51 1.19 -17.06
C THR A 19 6.34 1.93 -16.41
N GLN A 20 6.14 3.20 -16.75
CA GLN A 20 5.02 3.98 -16.22
C GLN A 20 3.66 3.29 -16.46
N ARG A 21 3.49 2.63 -17.61
CA ARG A 21 2.27 1.87 -17.94
C ARG A 21 2.08 0.68 -17.00
N GLU A 22 3.11 -0.14 -16.83
CA GLU A 22 3.05 -1.31 -15.93
C GLU A 22 2.74 -0.87 -14.49
N THR A 23 3.32 0.25 -14.03
CA THR A 23 3.04 0.80 -12.69
C THR A 23 1.59 1.23 -12.55
N ILE A 24 1.00 1.89 -13.55
CA ILE A 24 -0.41 2.30 -13.53
C ILE A 24 -1.33 1.06 -13.49
N GLU A 25 -1.08 0.08 -14.36
CA GLU A 25 -1.89 -1.14 -14.41
C GLU A 25 -1.83 -1.93 -13.09
N ARG A 26 -0.65 -2.01 -12.47
CA ARG A 26 -0.48 -2.64 -11.16
C ARG A 26 -1.22 -1.85 -10.07
N ALA A 27 -1.02 -0.53 -9.99
CA ALA A 27 -1.69 0.31 -9.00
C ALA A 27 -3.23 0.24 -9.13
N GLN A 28 -3.74 0.27 -10.36
CA GLN A 28 -5.17 0.12 -10.62
C GLN A 28 -5.71 -1.23 -10.13
N LYS A 29 -4.96 -2.31 -10.36
CA LYS A 29 -5.34 -3.64 -9.89
C LYS A 29 -5.39 -3.69 -8.35
N GLU A 30 -4.36 -3.20 -7.68
CA GLU A 30 -4.27 -3.16 -6.22
C GLU A 30 -5.43 -2.34 -5.62
N ILE A 31 -5.71 -1.16 -6.16
CA ILE A 31 -6.83 -0.32 -5.72
C ILE A 31 -8.15 -1.07 -5.89
N ASN A 32 -8.38 -1.70 -7.05
CA ASN A 32 -9.62 -2.46 -7.31
C ASN A 32 -9.80 -3.63 -6.34
N GLU A 33 -8.74 -4.36 -6.02
CA GLU A 33 -8.79 -5.47 -5.06
C GLU A 33 -9.21 -4.97 -3.67
N ILE A 34 -8.65 -3.86 -3.19
CA ILE A 34 -9.01 -3.28 -1.88
C ILE A 34 -10.46 -2.80 -1.89
N LEU A 35 -10.84 -1.99 -2.89
CA LEU A 35 -12.20 -1.43 -2.99
C LEU A 35 -13.28 -2.51 -3.13
N ALA A 36 -12.96 -3.64 -3.76
CA ALA A 36 -13.87 -4.77 -3.87
C ALA A 36 -14.20 -5.39 -2.50
N THR A 37 -13.29 -5.30 -1.51
CA THR A 37 -13.52 -5.83 -0.15
C THR A 37 -14.32 -4.90 0.76
N LEU A 38 -14.40 -3.60 0.45
CA LEU A 38 -15.06 -2.61 1.31
C LEU A 38 -16.58 -2.80 1.33
N THR A 39 -17.17 -2.68 2.51
CA THR A 39 -18.62 -2.59 2.71
C THR A 39 -18.87 -1.57 3.82
N PRO A 40 -19.46 -0.39 3.52
CA PRO A 40 -19.98 0.06 2.23
C PRO A 40 -18.87 0.33 1.18
N LYS A 41 -19.25 0.43 -0.10
CA LYS A 41 -18.31 0.76 -1.19
C LYS A 41 -17.85 2.22 -1.07
N ALA A 42 -16.58 2.48 -1.37
CA ALA A 42 -16.01 3.82 -1.42
C ALA A 42 -16.59 4.63 -2.59
N ARG A 43 -16.72 5.96 -2.41
CA ARG A 43 -17.04 6.88 -3.50
C ARG A 43 -15.76 7.34 -4.17
N ILE A 44 -15.75 7.38 -5.50
CA ILE A 44 -14.62 7.87 -6.30
C ILE A 44 -15.06 9.15 -7.03
N THR A 45 -14.32 10.23 -6.82
CA THR A 45 -14.51 11.50 -7.53
C THR A 45 -13.32 11.72 -8.46
N ILE A 46 -13.59 11.98 -9.74
CA ILE A 46 -12.57 12.27 -10.75
C ILE A 46 -12.57 13.77 -11.03
N TYR A 47 -11.39 14.39 -11.06
CA TYR A 47 -11.19 15.80 -11.40
C TYR A 47 -10.44 15.90 -12.75
N PRO A 48 -11.16 15.96 -13.88
CA PRO A 48 -10.54 15.88 -15.20
C PRO A 48 -9.58 17.02 -15.51
N GLU A 49 -9.89 18.23 -15.04
CA GLU A 49 -9.06 19.43 -15.26
C GLU A 49 -7.69 19.34 -14.57
N GLU A 50 -7.60 18.60 -13.47
CA GLU A 50 -6.35 18.40 -12.71
C GLU A 50 -5.67 17.08 -13.05
N GLY A 51 -6.37 16.15 -13.71
CA GLY A 51 -5.89 14.80 -13.98
C GLY A 51 -5.77 13.93 -12.72
N THR A 52 -6.54 14.23 -11.68
CA THR A 52 -6.48 13.56 -10.38
C THR A 52 -7.82 12.87 -10.04
N PHE A 53 -7.79 12.00 -9.03
CA PHE A 53 -9.00 11.43 -8.44
C PHE A 53 -8.84 11.34 -6.93
N ALA A 54 -9.97 11.41 -6.21
CA ALA A 54 -10.06 11.20 -4.78
C ALA A 54 -10.95 9.99 -4.49
N ILE A 55 -10.54 9.17 -3.51
CA ILE A 55 -11.32 8.05 -3.01
C ILE A 55 -11.77 8.39 -1.59
N GLU A 56 -13.08 8.50 -1.38
CA GLU A 56 -13.67 8.64 -0.05
C GLU A 56 -13.72 7.26 0.61
N LEU A 57 -12.74 6.99 1.47
CA LEU A 57 -12.66 5.76 2.26
C LEU A 57 -13.64 5.79 3.44
N PRO A 58 -14.15 4.63 3.88
CA PRO A 58 -14.95 4.54 5.10
C PRO A 58 -14.13 4.96 6.33
N GLU A 59 -14.80 5.42 7.39
CA GLU A 59 -14.15 5.84 8.64
C GLU A 59 -13.30 4.75 9.29
N GLN A 60 -13.68 3.48 9.09
CA GLN A 60 -12.92 2.34 9.57
C GLN A 60 -12.75 1.34 8.43
N MET A 61 -11.49 1.00 8.14
CA MET A 61 -11.19 -0.01 7.14
C MET A 61 -11.37 -1.44 7.72
N PRO A 62 -11.73 -2.45 6.90
CA PRO A 62 -12.01 -3.81 7.39
C PRO A 62 -10.81 -4.52 8.04
N ASP A 63 -9.60 -4.13 7.67
CA ASP A 63 -8.34 -4.59 8.26
C ASP A 63 -8.07 -3.93 9.62
N GLU A 64 -8.37 -2.64 9.74
CA GLU A 64 -8.27 -1.89 11.01
C GLU A 64 -9.26 -2.39 12.07
N ALA A 65 -10.45 -2.83 11.66
CA ALA A 65 -11.42 -3.45 12.58
C ALA A 65 -10.93 -4.78 13.18
N LYS A 66 -9.99 -5.46 12.51
CA LYS A 66 -9.38 -6.72 12.97
C LYS A 66 -8.06 -6.52 13.71
N ALA A 67 -7.46 -5.35 13.59
CA ALA A 67 -6.27 -5.01 14.34
C ALA A 67 -6.66 -4.87 15.81
N LEU A 68 -6.03 -5.66 16.68
CA LEU A 68 -6.09 -5.39 18.11
C LEU A 68 -5.58 -3.96 18.34
N PRO A 69 -6.22 -3.16 19.21
CA PRO A 69 -5.66 -1.87 19.58
C PRO A 69 -4.23 -2.11 20.06
N ALA A 70 -3.30 -1.29 19.55
CA ALA A 70 -1.91 -1.39 19.98
C ALA A 70 -1.86 -1.35 21.51
N PRO A 71 -1.04 -2.20 22.16
CA PRO A 71 -0.94 -2.18 23.61
C PRO A 71 -0.64 -0.76 24.04
N THR A 72 -1.51 -0.19 24.87
CA THR A 72 -1.24 1.08 25.52
C THR A 72 0.08 0.90 26.24
N THR A 73 1.03 1.78 25.95
CA THR A 73 2.26 1.90 26.74
C THR A 73 1.84 2.53 28.07
N GLU A 74 1.07 1.78 28.86
CA GLU A 74 0.84 2.10 30.26
C GLU A 74 2.17 1.78 30.94
N THR A 75 2.91 2.86 31.14
CA THR A 75 4.06 3.01 32.00
C THR A 75 4.05 1.94 33.10
N ALA A 76 5.03 1.04 33.04
CA ALA A 76 5.42 0.25 34.19
C ALA A 76 5.82 1.23 35.30
N GLY A 77 4.94 1.37 36.30
CA GLY A 77 5.19 2.01 37.59
C GLY A 77 5.12 0.97 38.68
#